data_AF-A0A5R9ASF5-F1
#
_entry.id   AF-A0A5R9ASF5-F1
#
_cell.length_a   1.000
_cell.length_b   1.000
_cell.length_c   1.000
_cell.angle_alpha   90.00
_cell.angle_beta   90.00
_cell.angle_gamma   90.00
#
_symmetry.space_group_name_H-M   'P 1'
#
loop_
_entity.id
_entity.type
_entity.pdbx_description
1 polymer ?
#
loop_
_entity_poly.entity_id
_entity_poly.type
_entity_poly.pdbx_seq_one_letter_code
_entity_poly.pdbx_strand_id
1 'polypeptide(L)'
;MEKKYRQEPSNILKVVLFGPESTGKTTLSEQLARYYNTVWVPEYAREYLQDKWNNERKTCEPDDLLPIAEGQMCLENELSKKATKILICDTDLLETKVYSEAYYIGDCDPILEKYALQNCYDLYLLTYIDIPWEADDLRDKPGEREEMFSYFQGTLEKYGKNFIILKGDKKTRLEKAINHIDQLLNK
;
A
#
# COMPACT_ATOMS: atom_id res chain seq x y z
N MET A 1 -23.92 3.41 0.78
CA MET A 1 -23.07 2.37 0.19
C MET A 1 -21.66 2.87 -0.08
N GLU A 2 -21.48 3.94 -0.86
CA GLU A 2 -20.16 4.44 -1.27
C GLU A 2 -19.22 4.97 -0.16
N LYS A 3 -19.72 5.27 1.05
CA LYS A 3 -18.89 5.79 2.16
C LYS A 3 -17.81 4.81 2.64
N LYS A 4 -17.96 3.51 2.39
CA LYS A 4 -17.08 2.45 2.92
C LYS A 4 -15.68 2.42 2.30
N TYR A 5 -15.49 3.06 1.15
CA TYR A 5 -14.21 3.16 0.45
C TYR A 5 -13.49 4.50 0.68
N ARG A 6 -14.10 5.37 1.48
CA ARG A 6 -13.59 6.73 1.70
C ARG A 6 -12.86 6.81 3.03
N GLN A 7 -11.73 7.51 3.03
CA GLN A 7 -11.09 7.95 4.26
C GLN A 7 -12.02 8.86 5.08
N GLU A 8 -12.05 8.63 6.38
CA GLU A 8 -12.57 9.58 7.35
C GLU A 8 -11.58 10.75 7.51
N PRO A 9 -12.05 12.00 7.69
CA PRO A 9 -11.17 13.14 7.92
C PRO A 9 -10.33 12.96 9.18
N SER A 10 -9.04 13.27 9.09
CA SER A 10 -8.09 13.24 10.20
C SER A 10 -7.03 14.33 10.02
N ASN A 11 -6.52 14.87 11.13
CA ASN A 11 -5.44 15.89 11.12
C ASN A 11 -4.04 15.28 11.32
N ILE A 12 -3.89 13.98 11.08
CA ILE A 12 -2.63 13.26 11.21
C ILE A 12 -1.95 13.14 9.84
N LEU A 13 -0.61 13.09 9.86
CA LEU A 13 0.17 12.76 8.67
C LEU A 13 -0.09 11.31 8.27
N LYS A 14 -0.37 11.03 7.00
CA LYS A 14 -0.51 9.67 6.47
C LYS A 14 0.62 9.36 5.50
N VAL A 15 1.40 8.34 5.84
CA VAL A 15 2.50 7.85 5.01
C VAL A 15 2.17 6.43 4.56
N VAL A 16 2.20 6.19 3.26
CA VAL A 16 1.85 4.89 2.67
C VAL A 16 3.09 4.23 2.08
N LEU A 17 3.24 2.94 2.33
CA LEU A 17 4.18 2.09 1.62
C LEU A 17 3.50 1.52 0.39
N PHE A 18 4.17 1.67 -0.74
CA PHE A 18 3.59 1.44 -2.05
C PHE A 18 4.63 0.73 -2.92
N GLY A 19 4.22 -0.26 -3.69
CA GLY A 19 5.14 -0.93 -4.60
C GLY A 19 4.79 -2.39 -4.86
N PRO A 20 5.51 -3.05 -5.77
CA PRO A 20 5.28 -4.46 -6.07
C PRO A 20 5.40 -5.37 -4.83
N GLU A 21 4.92 -6.59 -4.99
CA GLU A 21 5.07 -7.65 -4.00
C GLU A 21 6.54 -7.97 -3.75
N SER A 22 6.84 -8.56 -2.58
CA SER A 22 8.20 -8.95 -2.22
C SER A 22 9.21 -7.79 -2.30
N THR A 23 8.82 -6.59 -1.85
CA THR A 23 9.69 -5.40 -1.80
C THR A 23 9.93 -4.89 -0.38
N GLY A 24 9.44 -5.59 0.65
CA GLY A 24 9.75 -5.32 2.06
C GLY A 24 8.87 -4.25 2.72
N LYS A 25 7.69 -3.96 2.16
CA LYS A 25 6.73 -2.98 2.68
C LYS A 25 6.36 -3.27 4.14
N THR A 26 5.76 -4.42 4.42
CA THR A 26 5.32 -4.79 5.77
C THR A 26 6.41 -4.66 6.84
N THR A 27 7.62 -5.15 6.54
CA THR A 27 8.76 -5.00 7.45
C THR A 27 9.10 -3.53 7.72
N LEU A 28 9.12 -2.69 6.68
CA LEU A 28 9.41 -1.27 6.84
C LEU A 28 8.26 -0.52 7.56
N SER A 29 7.00 -0.88 7.31
CA SER A 29 5.84 -0.34 8.01
C SER A 29 5.92 -0.55 9.50
N GLU A 30 6.24 -1.78 9.92
CA GLU A 30 6.46 -2.12 11.33
C GLU A 30 7.63 -1.31 11.93
N GLN A 31 8.74 -1.19 11.21
CA GLN A 31 9.90 -0.43 11.69
C GLN A 31 9.57 1.04 11.89
N LEU A 32 8.86 1.65 10.95
CA LEU A 32 8.43 3.05 11.03
C LEU A 32 7.42 3.27 12.15
N ALA A 33 6.43 2.39 12.30
CA ALA A 33 5.46 2.48 13.39
C ALA A 33 6.13 2.39 14.77
N ARG A 34 7.09 1.47 14.93
CA ARG A 34 7.91 1.38 16.16
C ARG A 34 8.75 2.63 16.38
N TYR A 35 9.40 3.15 15.34
CA TYR A 35 10.24 4.34 15.44
C TYR A 35 9.44 5.58 15.88
N TYR A 36 8.28 5.81 15.29
CA TYR A 36 7.42 6.94 15.59
C TYR A 36 6.47 6.72 16.78
N ASN A 37 6.55 5.57 17.44
CA ASN A 37 5.63 5.16 18.51
C ASN A 37 4.16 5.34 18.11
N THR A 38 3.80 4.80 16.95
CA THR A 38 2.46 4.86 16.38
C THR A 38 1.98 3.46 15.93
N VAL A 39 0.78 3.39 15.36
CA VAL A 39 0.23 2.19 14.73
C VAL A 39 0.49 2.19 13.23
N TRP A 40 0.48 0.99 12.61
CA TRP A 40 0.39 0.85 11.16
C TRP A 40 -0.86 0.09 10.75
N VAL A 41 -1.37 0.39 9.55
CA VAL A 41 -2.42 -0.37 8.87
C VAL A 41 -1.74 -1.53 8.14
N PRO A 42 -2.08 -2.80 8.44
CA PRO A 42 -1.55 -3.95 7.71
C PRO A 42 -2.26 -4.13 6.36
N GLU A 43 -1.61 -4.86 5.45
CA GLU A 43 -2.14 -5.12 4.11
C GLU A 43 -3.34 -6.07 4.19
N TYR A 44 -4.55 -5.53 4.05
CA TYR A 44 -5.78 -6.31 4.18
C TYR A 44 -5.88 -7.41 3.12
N ALA A 45 -5.41 -7.12 1.90
CA ALA A 45 -5.39 -8.08 0.81
C ALA A 45 -4.68 -9.39 1.18
N ARG A 46 -3.62 -9.30 2.00
CA ARG A 46 -2.85 -10.48 2.41
C ARG A 46 -3.68 -11.43 3.27
N GLU A 47 -4.36 -10.91 4.27
CA GLU A 47 -5.22 -11.70 5.15
C GLU A 47 -6.40 -12.27 4.37
N TYR A 48 -7.09 -11.42 3.61
CA TYR A 48 -8.25 -11.80 2.80
C TYR A 48 -7.93 -12.95 1.82
N LEU A 49 -6.85 -12.81 1.04
CA LEU A 49 -6.50 -13.80 0.02
C LEU A 49 -5.94 -15.08 0.63
N GLN A 50 -5.24 -15.00 1.78
CA GLN A 50 -4.79 -16.19 2.50
C GLN A 50 -5.97 -17.01 3.01
N ASP A 51 -7.01 -16.36 3.56
CA ASP A 51 -8.22 -17.03 4.01
C ASP A 51 -8.99 -17.67 2.85
N LYS A 52 -9.10 -16.96 1.72
CA LYS A 52 -9.69 -17.50 0.49
C LYS A 52 -8.92 -18.73 -0.01
N TRP A 53 -7.59 -18.68 -0.03
CA TRP A 53 -6.75 -19.82 -0.41
C TRP A 53 -6.94 -21.01 0.53
N ASN A 54 -6.95 -20.76 1.84
CA ASN A 54 -7.08 -21.81 2.85
C ASN A 54 -8.44 -22.52 2.78
N ASN A 55 -9.51 -21.78 2.50
CA ASN A 55 -10.88 -22.29 2.51
C ASN A 55 -11.33 -22.82 1.13
N GLU A 56 -10.91 -22.17 0.04
CA GLU A 56 -11.41 -22.44 -1.31
C GLU A 56 -10.34 -22.90 -2.30
N ARG A 57 -9.04 -22.78 -1.95
CA ARG A 57 -7.90 -23.06 -2.86
C ARG A 57 -7.94 -22.19 -4.13
N LYS A 58 -8.35 -20.93 -3.99
CA LYS A 58 -8.41 -19.94 -5.06
C LYS A 58 -7.50 -18.75 -4.77
N THR A 59 -6.93 -18.19 -5.82
CA THR A 59 -6.19 -16.92 -5.80
C THR A 59 -7.14 -15.73 -5.94
N CYS A 60 -6.58 -14.52 -6.03
CA CYS A 60 -7.34 -13.30 -6.29
C CYS A 60 -8.13 -13.39 -7.61
N GLU A 61 -9.37 -12.92 -7.57
CA GLU A 61 -10.30 -12.78 -8.69
C GLU A 61 -10.83 -11.32 -8.72
N PRO A 62 -11.33 -10.81 -9.86
CA PRO A 62 -11.80 -9.42 -9.96
C PRO A 62 -12.83 -9.03 -8.89
N ASP A 63 -13.74 -9.93 -8.54
CA ASP A 63 -14.79 -9.68 -7.54
C ASP A 63 -14.25 -9.54 -6.10
N ASP A 64 -12.98 -9.89 -5.86
CA ASP A 64 -12.32 -9.72 -4.56
C ASP A 64 -11.83 -8.28 -4.33
N LEU A 65 -11.65 -7.51 -5.40
CA LEU A 65 -10.99 -6.19 -5.33
C LEU A 65 -11.80 -5.18 -4.51
N LEU A 66 -13.13 -5.15 -4.66
CA LEU A 66 -13.99 -4.27 -3.88
C LEU A 66 -14.06 -4.69 -2.40
N PRO A 67 -14.23 -5.97 -2.03
CA PRO A 67 -14.06 -6.43 -0.65
C PRO A 67 -12.70 -6.05 -0.04
N ILE A 68 -11.61 -6.23 -0.78
CA ILE A 68 -10.26 -5.85 -0.32
C ILE A 68 -10.17 -4.35 -0.06
N ALA A 69 -10.69 -3.53 -0.98
CA ALA A 69 -10.70 -2.08 -0.84
C ALA A 69 -11.53 -1.61 0.35
N GLU A 70 -12.69 -2.23 0.59
CA GLU A 70 -13.52 -1.94 1.76
C GLU A 70 -12.79 -2.29 3.06
N GLY A 71 -12.17 -3.48 3.13
CA GLY A 71 -11.42 -3.91 4.30
C GLY A 71 -10.22 -3.01 4.61
N GLN A 72 -9.44 -2.63 3.58
CA GLN A 72 -8.32 -1.71 3.73
C GLN A 72 -8.76 -0.35 4.29
N MET A 73 -9.86 0.21 3.77
CA MET A 73 -10.39 1.49 4.28
C MET A 73 -11.01 1.39 5.66
N CYS A 74 -11.65 0.26 5.99
CA CYS A 74 -12.15 0.01 7.33
C CYS A 74 -10.98 0.03 8.34
N LEU A 75 -9.93 -0.75 8.09
CA LEU A 75 -8.74 -0.79 8.95
C LEU A 75 -8.04 0.57 9.05
N GLU A 76 -7.87 1.26 7.92
CA GLU A 76 -7.23 2.59 7.93
C GLU A 76 -8.04 3.59 8.77
N ASN A 77 -9.36 3.65 8.59
CA ASN A 77 -10.22 4.57 9.34
C ASN A 77 -10.23 4.24 10.84
N GLU A 78 -10.23 2.96 11.21
CA GLU A 78 -10.13 2.55 12.62
C GLU A 78 -8.80 2.92 13.25
N LEU A 79 -7.69 2.69 12.55
CA LEU A 79 -6.35 2.93 13.07
C LEU A 79 -5.97 4.41 13.05
N SER A 80 -6.53 5.20 12.14
CA SER A 80 -6.39 6.66 12.13
C SER A 80 -6.85 7.31 13.45
N LYS A 81 -7.85 6.72 14.11
CA LYS A 81 -8.37 7.19 15.42
C LYS A 81 -7.43 6.88 16.58
N LYS A 82 -6.53 5.91 16.41
CA LYS A 82 -5.53 5.47 17.41
C LYS A 82 -4.18 6.13 17.21
N ALA A 83 -3.87 6.55 15.97
CA ALA A 83 -2.68 7.31 15.65
C ALA A 83 -2.74 8.73 16.23
N THR A 84 -1.59 9.28 16.62
CA THR A 84 -1.52 10.61 17.25
C THR A 84 -1.04 11.69 16.29
N LYS A 85 0.14 11.51 15.69
CA LYS A 85 0.74 12.48 14.75
C LYS A 85 0.89 11.93 13.33
N ILE A 86 1.11 10.63 13.23
CA ILE A 86 1.42 9.95 11.97
C ILE A 86 0.76 8.56 11.97
N LEU A 87 0.19 8.18 10.83
CA LEU A 87 -0.26 6.82 10.54
C LEU A 87 0.59 6.27 9.39
N ILE A 88 1.07 5.03 9.55
CA ILE A 88 1.77 4.30 8.51
C ILE A 88 0.79 3.32 7.86
N CYS A 89 0.66 3.31 6.53
CA CYS A 89 -0.25 2.42 5.81
C CYS A 89 0.52 1.44 4.92
N ASP A 90 0.26 0.15 5.09
CA ASP A 90 0.60 -0.93 4.15
C ASP A 90 -0.74 -1.52 3.72
N THR A 91 -1.32 -1.26 2.57
CA THR A 91 -0.97 -0.34 1.48
C THR A 91 -2.13 0.68 1.36
N ASP A 92 -2.47 1.15 0.16
CA ASP A 92 -3.68 1.96 -0.10
C ASP A 92 -4.53 1.42 -1.26
N LEU A 93 -5.66 2.08 -1.51
CA LEU A 93 -6.53 1.72 -2.64
C LEU A 93 -5.89 1.97 -4.00
N LEU A 94 -4.89 2.86 -4.09
CA LEU A 94 -4.16 3.07 -5.33
C LEU A 94 -3.36 1.82 -5.68
N GLU A 95 -2.81 1.10 -4.70
CA GLU A 95 -2.10 -0.15 -4.95
C GLU A 95 -3.06 -1.23 -5.45
N THR A 96 -4.24 -1.36 -4.85
CA THR A 96 -5.29 -2.28 -5.34
C THR A 96 -5.71 -1.93 -6.77
N LYS A 97 -5.87 -0.64 -7.10
CA LYS A 97 -6.14 -0.17 -8.46
C LYS A 97 -5.03 -0.60 -9.43
N VAL A 98 -3.78 -0.36 -9.08
CA VAL A 98 -2.62 -0.70 -9.93
C VAL A 98 -2.56 -2.20 -10.21
N TYR A 99 -2.81 -3.03 -9.20
CA TYR A 99 -2.90 -4.47 -9.40
C TYR A 99 -4.09 -4.87 -10.26
N SER A 100 -5.26 -4.24 -10.08
CA SER A 100 -6.43 -4.49 -10.95
C SER A 100 -6.06 -4.28 -12.42
N GLU A 101 -5.47 -3.13 -12.75
CA GLU A 101 -5.13 -2.78 -14.12
C GLU A 101 -4.04 -3.70 -14.70
N ALA A 102 -3.06 -4.10 -13.87
CA ALA A 102 -1.95 -4.94 -14.30
C ALA A 102 -2.34 -6.41 -14.51
N TYR A 103 -3.29 -6.95 -13.72
CA TYR A 103 -3.72 -8.34 -13.82
C TYR A 103 -4.95 -8.54 -14.74
N TYR A 104 -5.82 -7.54 -14.88
CA TYR A 104 -7.12 -7.68 -15.56
C TYR A 104 -7.28 -6.81 -16.82
N ILE A 105 -6.23 -6.70 -17.64
CA ILE A 105 -6.25 -6.05 -18.97
C ILE A 105 -6.73 -4.58 -18.90
N GLY A 106 -6.23 -3.82 -17.92
CA GLY A 106 -6.56 -2.40 -17.77
C GLY A 106 -7.99 -2.11 -17.33
N ASP A 107 -8.75 -3.12 -16.89
CA ASP A 107 -10.05 -2.92 -16.26
C ASP A 107 -9.87 -2.66 -14.76
N CYS A 108 -10.56 -1.64 -14.27
CA CYS A 108 -10.62 -1.27 -12.87
C CYS A 108 -12.03 -0.82 -12.58
N ASP A 109 -12.62 -1.38 -11.52
CA ASP A 109 -13.96 -0.98 -11.12
C ASP A 109 -14.00 0.55 -10.90
N PRO A 110 -14.96 1.27 -11.52
CA PRO A 110 -15.03 2.74 -11.41
C PRO A 110 -15.14 3.25 -9.97
N ILE A 111 -15.70 2.45 -9.05
CA ILE A 111 -15.76 2.76 -7.62
C ILE A 111 -14.36 2.69 -7.02
N LEU A 112 -13.61 1.63 -7.31
CA LEU A 112 -12.24 1.48 -6.84
C LEU A 112 -11.36 2.63 -7.35
N GLU A 113 -11.42 2.93 -8.65
CA GLU A 113 -10.65 4.04 -9.24
C GLU A 113 -11.00 5.38 -8.58
N LYS A 114 -12.29 5.69 -8.45
CA LYS A 114 -12.75 6.93 -7.82
C LYS A 114 -12.15 7.12 -6.43
N TYR A 115 -12.18 6.08 -5.59
CA TYR A 115 -11.71 6.18 -4.21
C TYR A 115 -10.19 6.10 -4.06
N ALA A 116 -9.52 5.33 -4.92
CA ALA A 116 -8.06 5.34 -5.03
C ALA A 116 -7.50 6.74 -5.31
N LEU A 117 -8.22 7.54 -6.11
CA LEU A 117 -7.81 8.90 -6.45
C LEU A 117 -8.32 9.96 -5.46
N GLN A 118 -9.47 9.74 -4.84
CA GLN A 118 -10.06 10.67 -3.89
C GLN A 118 -9.41 10.62 -2.50
N ASN A 119 -8.92 9.45 -2.08
CA ASN A 119 -8.20 9.31 -0.81
C ASN A 119 -6.81 9.96 -0.90
N CYS A 120 -6.38 10.57 0.20
CA CYS A 120 -5.19 11.41 0.27
C CYS A 120 -4.16 10.83 1.24
N TYR A 121 -2.90 10.95 0.84
CA TYR A 121 -1.73 10.58 1.61
C TYR A 121 -0.66 11.65 1.41
N ASP A 122 0.10 11.96 2.46
CA ASP A 122 1.09 13.04 2.45
C ASP A 122 2.41 12.62 1.81
N LEU A 123 2.75 11.32 1.90
CA LEU A 123 3.96 10.75 1.33
C LEU A 123 3.77 9.29 0.93
N TYR A 124 4.17 8.97 -0.29
CA TYR A 124 4.32 7.61 -0.79
C TYR A 124 5.79 7.17 -0.69
N LEU A 125 6.02 6.04 -0.02
CA LEU A 125 7.31 5.36 0.06
C LEU A 125 7.32 4.23 -0.95
N LEU A 126 7.83 4.50 -2.16
CA LEU A 126 7.89 3.52 -3.25
C LEU A 126 9.07 2.56 -3.04
N THR A 127 8.78 1.30 -2.67
CA THR A 127 9.80 0.28 -2.39
C THR A 127 10.33 -0.40 -3.65
N TYR A 128 11.65 -0.38 -3.85
CA TYR A 128 12.28 -1.00 -5.01
C TYR A 128 12.44 -2.52 -4.88
N ILE A 129 12.74 -3.18 -6.01
CA ILE A 129 12.80 -4.64 -6.17
C ILE A 129 14.18 -5.26 -5.91
N ASP A 130 15.10 -4.52 -5.29
CA ASP A 130 16.48 -4.98 -5.03
C ASP A 130 16.62 -5.98 -3.87
N ILE A 131 15.52 -6.43 -3.28
CA ILE A 131 15.49 -7.58 -2.36
C ILE A 131 15.13 -8.87 -3.12
N PRO A 132 15.63 -10.03 -2.67
CA PRO A 132 15.25 -11.32 -3.25
C PRO A 132 13.73 -11.49 -3.24
N TRP A 133 13.19 -11.98 -4.35
CA TRP A 133 11.78 -12.36 -4.40
C TRP A 133 11.59 -13.65 -3.61
N GLU A 134 10.50 -13.72 -2.84
CA GLU A 134 10.17 -14.87 -2.00
C GLU A 134 8.87 -15.47 -2.49
N ALA A 135 8.91 -16.75 -2.87
CA ALA A 135 7.76 -17.49 -3.33
C ALA A 135 6.80 -17.76 -2.18
N ASP A 136 5.50 -17.61 -2.43
CA ASP A 136 4.46 -18.16 -1.57
C ASP A 136 3.20 -18.51 -2.38
N ASP A 137 2.15 -18.96 -1.69
CA ASP A 137 0.90 -19.42 -2.29
C ASP A 137 0.16 -18.35 -3.14
N LEU A 138 0.48 -17.06 -2.96
CA LEU A 138 -0.24 -15.94 -3.56
C LEU A 138 0.54 -15.19 -4.65
N ARG A 139 1.86 -15.42 -4.76
CA ARG A 139 2.77 -14.65 -5.62
C ARG A 139 3.12 -15.42 -6.88
N ASP A 140 2.89 -14.82 -8.07
CA ASP A 140 2.92 -15.54 -9.34
C ASP A 140 3.77 -14.89 -10.46
N LYS A 141 4.33 -13.68 -10.26
CA LYS A 141 5.06 -12.93 -11.30
C LYS A 141 6.52 -12.58 -10.96
N PRO A 142 7.42 -13.56 -10.67
CA PRO A 142 8.81 -13.27 -10.34
C PRO A 142 9.63 -12.65 -11.49
N GLY A 143 9.22 -12.85 -12.74
CA GLY A 143 9.92 -12.34 -13.94
C GLY A 143 9.55 -10.92 -14.37
N GLU A 144 8.45 -10.37 -13.88
CA GLU A 144 7.88 -9.08 -14.32
C GLU A 144 8.11 -7.95 -13.30
N ARG A 145 9.06 -8.12 -12.37
CA ARG A 145 9.27 -7.19 -11.24
C ARG A 145 9.64 -5.77 -11.68
N GLU A 146 10.46 -5.62 -12.73
CA GLU A 146 10.85 -4.30 -13.26
C GLU A 146 9.70 -3.60 -13.98
N GLU A 147 8.90 -4.35 -14.76
CA GLU A 147 7.72 -3.82 -15.43
C GLU A 147 6.68 -3.38 -14.42
N MET A 148 6.41 -4.22 -13.41
CA MET A 148 5.51 -3.88 -12.31
C MET A 148 6.01 -2.66 -11.55
N PHE A 149 7.30 -2.60 -11.18
CA PHE A 149 7.86 -1.41 -10.52
C PHE A 149 7.68 -0.14 -11.37
N SER A 150 7.94 -0.23 -12.67
CA SER A 150 7.78 0.90 -13.60
C SER A 150 6.32 1.35 -13.68
N TYR A 151 5.37 0.40 -13.64
CA TYR A 151 3.94 0.69 -13.64
C TYR A 151 3.48 1.38 -12.34
N PHE A 152 3.97 0.92 -11.19
CA PHE A 152 3.76 1.57 -9.90
C PHE A 152 4.34 3.00 -9.89
N GLN A 153 5.58 3.18 -10.33
CA GLN A 153 6.22 4.50 -10.41
C GLN A 153 5.45 5.44 -11.35
N GLY A 154 5.13 4.98 -12.57
CA GLY A 154 4.38 5.75 -13.55
C GLY A 154 3.00 6.14 -13.06
N THR A 155 2.36 5.34 -12.20
CA THR A 155 1.09 5.68 -11.57
C THR A 155 1.22 6.86 -10.61
N LEU A 156 2.23 6.86 -9.74
CA LEU A 156 2.48 7.98 -8.82
C LEU A 156 2.77 9.27 -9.59
N GLU A 157 3.57 9.18 -10.66
CA GLU A 157 3.88 10.31 -11.55
C GLU A 157 2.64 10.83 -12.28
N LYS A 158 1.84 9.93 -12.87
CA LYS A 158 0.59 10.26 -13.59
C LYS A 158 -0.39 11.05 -12.73
N TYR A 159 -0.52 10.68 -11.47
CA TYR A 159 -1.45 11.33 -10.54
C TYR A 159 -0.79 12.37 -9.63
N GLY A 160 0.47 12.75 -9.90
CA GLY A 160 1.18 13.82 -9.19
C GLY A 160 1.32 13.57 -7.68
N LYS A 161 1.47 12.31 -7.26
CA LYS A 161 1.61 11.94 -5.85
C LYS A 161 2.99 12.37 -5.33
N ASN A 162 3.07 12.80 -4.08
CA ASN A 162 4.36 13.09 -3.44
C ASN A 162 5.03 11.78 -3.03
N PHE A 163 6.14 11.41 -3.66
CA PHE A 163 6.79 10.13 -3.40
C PHE A 163 8.31 10.19 -3.38
N ILE A 164 8.90 9.20 -2.71
CA ILE A 164 10.33 8.88 -2.78
C ILE A 164 10.53 7.41 -3.08
N ILE A 165 11.61 7.09 -3.79
CA ILE A 165 12.01 5.70 -4.05
C ILE A 165 12.98 5.22 -2.97
N LEU A 166 12.68 4.07 -2.38
CA LEU A 166 13.50 3.40 -1.36
C LEU A 166 14.25 2.21 -1.98
N LYS A 167 15.59 2.28 -1.95
CA LYS A 167 16.52 1.27 -2.48
C LYS A 167 17.55 0.88 -1.41
N GLY A 168 18.17 -0.28 -1.57
CA GLY A 168 19.21 -0.80 -0.70
C GLY A 168 18.68 -1.66 0.44
N ASP A 169 19.51 -1.86 1.46
CA ASP A 169 19.17 -2.70 2.61
C ASP A 169 18.12 -2.08 3.55
N LYS A 170 17.69 -2.88 4.52
CA LYS A 170 16.67 -2.49 5.52
C LYS A 170 17.04 -1.21 6.27
N LYS A 171 18.30 -1.03 6.63
CA LYS A 171 18.76 0.13 7.42
C LYS A 171 18.72 1.40 6.57
N THR A 172 19.29 1.32 5.36
CA THR A 172 19.35 2.42 4.39
C THR A 172 17.95 2.93 4.03
N ARG A 173 17.01 1.99 3.77
CA ARG A 173 15.61 2.33 3.45
C ARG A 173 14.91 3.01 4.63
N LEU A 174 15.09 2.49 5.84
CA LEU A 174 14.49 3.05 7.06
C LEU A 174 15.01 4.47 7.34
N GLU A 175 16.32 4.68 7.32
CA GLU A 175 16.94 6.00 7.54
C GLU A 175 16.45 7.01 6.50
N LYS A 176 16.39 6.61 5.22
CA LYS A 176 15.88 7.48 4.15
C LYS A 176 14.41 7.83 4.35
N ALA A 177 13.56 6.88 4.72
CA ALA A 177 12.15 7.13 5.00
C ALA A 177 11.98 8.10 6.18
N ILE A 178 12.67 7.86 7.30
CA ILE A 178 12.64 8.72 8.49
C ILE A 178 13.00 10.17 8.13
N ASN A 179 14.12 10.36 7.42
CA ASN A 179 14.58 11.70 7.05
C ASN A 179 13.54 12.52 6.27
N HIS A 180 12.74 11.89 5.39
CA HIS A 180 11.70 12.58 4.63
C HIS A 180 10.42 12.78 5.43
N ILE A 181 10.05 11.82 6.27
CA ILE A 181 8.89 11.93 7.16
C ILE A 181 9.11 13.05 8.18
N ASP A 182 10.31 13.14 8.77
CA ASP A 182 10.66 14.18 9.74
C ASP A 182 10.58 15.58 9.13
N GLN A 183 10.91 15.74 7.85
CA GLN A 183 10.73 17.01 7.15
C GLN A 183 9.26 17.40 6.98
N LEU A 184 8.33 16.45 6.98
CA LEU A 184 6.89 16.71 6.93
C LEU A 184 6.33 16.98 8.33
N LEU A 185 6.80 16.26 9.35
CA LEU A 185 6.37 16.45 10.74
C LEU A 185 6.85 17.77 11.36
N ASN A 186 7.97 18.32 10.88
CA ASN A 186 8.55 19.57 11.37
C ASN A 186 8.08 20.83 10.62
N LYS A 187 7.12 20.70 9.70
CA LYS A 187 6.43 21.83 9.05
C LYS A 187 5.27 22.31 9.92
#